data_AF-A0A0F3GVZ8-F1
#
_entry.id   AF-A0A0F3GVZ8-F1
#
_cell.length_a   1.000
_cell.length_b   1.000
_cell.length_c   1.000
_cell.angle_alpha   90.00
_cell.angle_beta   90.00
_cell.angle_gamma   90.00
#
_symmetry.space_group_name_H-M   'P 1'
#
loop_
_entity.id
_entity.type
_entity.pdbx_description
1 polymer ?
#
loop_
_entity_poly.entity_id
_entity_poly.type
_entity_poly.pdbx_seq_one_letter_code
_entity_poly.pdbx_strand_id
1 'polypeptide(L)'
;MDKSTMIGTRIRGGSIRAGALAILIAMTILLPISQLHAERLKDVASIRGIRENQLVGYGLVVGLTGTGDKKGAMLMSLTNMLYKMGITIEQKDVVSKNVAAVMVTAKLPPFPKVGRRIDAVVSAIGDCKSLQGGVLLMTPLKGPDGKVYALAQGGVSIGGFAAGRGGASVQKNFPTVGNVPEGATIEKEFGYDLANAQDFTIVLNKTDFTTASNVKNAINKHLKG
;
A
#
# COMPACT_ATOMS: atom_id res chain seq x y z
N MET A 1 -59.52 86.99 5.26
CA MET A 1 -60.21 85.81 5.83
C MET A 1 -60.67 85.00 4.62
N ASP A 2 -60.40 83.73 4.41
CA ASP A 2 -59.74 82.67 5.18
C ASP A 2 -59.34 81.56 4.18
N LYS A 3 -58.41 80.69 4.59
CA LYS A 3 -57.75 79.60 3.87
C LYS A 3 -58.71 78.45 3.49
N SER A 4 -58.38 77.72 2.42
CA SER A 4 -58.31 76.24 2.46
C SER A 4 -57.80 75.67 1.13
N THR A 5 -56.55 75.22 1.04
CA THR A 5 -56.02 73.87 1.38
C THR A 5 -56.02 72.92 0.18
N MET A 6 -54.86 72.85 -0.49
CA MET A 6 -54.45 71.74 -1.35
C MET A 6 -54.38 70.43 -0.55
N ILE A 7 -54.88 69.33 -1.10
CA ILE A 7 -54.50 67.97 -0.68
C ILE A 7 -54.14 67.16 -1.92
N GLY A 8 -52.85 67.02 -2.18
CA GLY A 8 -52.30 66.05 -3.12
C GLY A 8 -52.11 64.70 -2.44
N THR A 9 -52.78 63.66 -2.95
CA THR A 9 -52.64 62.28 -2.51
C THR A 9 -51.46 61.62 -3.24
N ARG A 10 -50.37 61.34 -2.53
CA ARG A 10 -49.19 60.65 -3.07
C ARG A 10 -49.30 59.15 -2.80
N ILE A 11 -49.55 58.36 -3.84
CA ILE A 11 -49.66 56.90 -3.79
C ILE A 11 -48.27 56.28 -3.56
N ARG A 12 -48.05 55.62 -2.40
CA ARG A 12 -46.84 54.84 -2.08
C ARG A 12 -46.95 53.41 -2.63
N GLY A 13 -46.51 53.18 -3.87
CA GLY A 13 -46.52 51.86 -4.54
C GLY A 13 -45.18 51.10 -4.56
N GLY A 14 -44.14 51.59 -3.88
CA GLY A 14 -42.75 51.11 -4.07
C GLY A 14 -42.27 49.96 -3.16
N SER A 15 -42.83 49.81 -1.95
CA SER A 15 -42.23 48.93 -0.92
C SER A 15 -42.53 47.43 -1.10
N ILE A 16 -43.71 47.07 -1.62
CA ILE A 16 -44.11 45.66 -1.79
C ILE A 16 -43.34 45.00 -2.95
N ARG A 17 -43.09 45.76 -4.04
CA ARG A 17 -42.26 45.29 -5.17
C ARG A 17 -40.80 45.10 -4.76
N ALA A 18 -40.27 45.98 -3.91
CA ALA A 18 -38.91 45.86 -3.39
C ALA A 18 -38.76 44.63 -2.46
N GLY A 19 -39.76 44.36 -1.61
CA GLY A 19 -39.77 43.18 -0.74
C GLY A 19 -39.86 41.86 -1.52
N ALA A 20 -40.73 41.79 -2.53
CA ALA A 20 -40.84 40.61 -3.39
C ALA A 20 -39.56 40.35 -4.20
N LEU A 21 -38.91 41.42 -4.68
CA LEU A 21 -37.62 41.31 -5.38
C LEU A 21 -36.51 40.84 -4.44
N ALA A 22 -36.46 41.35 -3.21
CA ALA A 22 -35.48 40.92 -2.21
C ALA A 22 -35.64 39.44 -1.82
N ILE A 23 -36.88 38.96 -1.71
CA ILE A 23 -37.17 37.54 -1.43
C ILE A 23 -36.78 36.65 -2.62
N LEU A 24 -37.03 37.08 -3.86
CA LEU A 24 -36.64 36.35 -5.06
C LEU A 24 -35.10 36.26 -5.20
N ILE A 25 -34.39 37.34 -4.86
CA ILE A 25 -32.92 37.37 -4.82
C ILE A 25 -32.38 36.48 -3.69
N ALA A 26 -33.01 36.50 -2.50
CA ALA A 26 -32.62 35.62 -1.40
C ALA A 26 -32.87 34.13 -1.72
N MET A 27 -33.96 33.79 -2.42
CA MET A 27 -34.25 32.43 -2.87
C MET A 27 -33.26 31.92 -3.94
N THR A 28 -32.76 32.80 -4.80
CA THR A 28 -31.77 32.42 -5.83
C THR A 28 -30.37 32.24 -5.26
N ILE A 29 -30.03 32.92 -4.16
CA ILE A 29 -28.76 32.73 -3.43
C ILE A 29 -28.74 31.41 -2.64
N LEU A 30 -29.90 30.89 -2.24
CA LEU A 30 -30.01 29.63 -1.49
C LEU A 30 -30.04 28.36 -2.36
N LEU A 31 -29.89 28.49 -3.69
CA LEU A 31 -29.79 27.33 -4.57
C LEU A 31 -28.50 26.55 -4.23
N PRO A 32 -28.58 25.24 -3.95
CA PRO A 32 -27.40 24.44 -3.67
C PRO A 32 -26.52 24.45 -4.92
N ILE A 33 -25.34 25.07 -4.81
CA ILE A 33 -24.30 24.98 -5.81
C ILE A 33 -23.92 23.50 -5.85
N SER A 34 -24.40 22.79 -6.88
CA SER A 34 -23.99 21.42 -7.12
C SER A 34 -22.47 21.44 -7.31
N GLN A 35 -21.76 20.84 -6.36
CA GLN A 35 -20.32 20.73 -6.45
C GLN A 35 -20.00 19.88 -7.68
N LEU A 36 -19.44 20.52 -8.71
CA LEU A 36 -18.98 19.83 -9.91
C LEU A 36 -17.67 19.13 -9.55
N HIS A 37 -17.76 17.90 -9.07
CA HIS A 37 -16.60 17.08 -8.75
C HIS A 37 -15.98 16.57 -10.05
N ALA A 38 -14.91 17.24 -10.49
CA ALA A 38 -14.06 16.73 -11.55
C ALA A 38 -13.19 15.61 -10.99
N GLU A 39 -13.65 14.37 -11.11
CA GLU A 39 -12.90 13.20 -10.68
C GLU A 39 -11.79 12.88 -11.71
N ARG A 40 -10.56 12.66 -11.25
CA ARG A 40 -9.46 12.33 -12.16
C ARG A 40 -9.58 10.88 -12.61
N LEU A 41 -9.24 10.59 -13.87
CA LEU A 41 -9.30 9.22 -14.40
C LEU A 41 -8.55 8.19 -13.54
N LYS A 42 -7.39 8.57 -12.99
CA LYS A 42 -6.59 7.73 -12.07
C LYS A 42 -7.27 7.44 -10.72
N ASP A 43 -8.24 8.27 -10.32
CA ASP A 43 -8.97 8.12 -9.06
C ASP A 43 -10.18 7.17 -9.26
N VAL A 44 -10.73 7.09 -10.48
CA VAL A 44 -11.89 6.23 -10.84
C VAL A 44 -11.54 4.94 -11.57
N ALA A 45 -10.32 4.80 -12.07
CA ALA A 45 -9.93 3.68 -12.91
C ALA A 45 -8.46 3.28 -12.73
N SER A 46 -8.19 2.02 -13.04
CA SER A 46 -6.85 1.41 -13.07
C SER A 46 -6.60 0.79 -14.44
N ILE A 47 -5.34 0.55 -14.80
CA ILE A 47 -5.01 -0.15 -16.06
C ILE A 47 -4.92 -1.64 -15.75
N ARG A 48 -5.61 -2.45 -16.57
CA ARG A 48 -5.58 -3.91 -16.47
C ARG A 48 -4.15 -4.41 -16.56
N GLY A 49 -3.77 -5.28 -15.62
CA GLY A 49 -2.43 -5.89 -15.60
C GLY A 49 -1.40 -5.14 -14.76
N ILE A 50 -1.68 -3.90 -14.33
CA ILE A 50 -0.86 -3.21 -13.33
C ILE A 50 -1.27 -3.68 -11.95
N ARG A 51 -0.40 -4.47 -11.31
CA ARG A 51 -0.63 -5.01 -9.95
C ARG A 51 0.66 -4.94 -9.16
N GLU A 52 0.53 -4.80 -7.84
CA GLU A 52 1.61 -5.13 -6.92
C GLU A 52 1.84 -6.64 -6.96
N ASN A 53 3.09 -7.05 -6.96
CA ASN A 53 3.46 -8.46 -6.96
C ASN A 53 4.14 -8.81 -5.65
N GLN A 54 3.68 -9.87 -5.00
CA GLN A 54 4.31 -10.36 -3.80
C GLN A 54 5.55 -11.19 -4.18
N LEU A 55 6.68 -10.86 -3.59
CA LEU A 55 7.89 -11.66 -3.65
C LEU A 55 8.03 -12.45 -2.37
N VAL A 56 8.53 -13.67 -2.50
CA VAL A 56 8.76 -14.59 -1.37
C VAL A 56 10.16 -15.19 -1.48
N GLY A 57 10.87 -15.24 -0.36
CA GLY A 57 12.16 -15.89 -0.22
C GLY A 57 12.25 -16.64 1.10
N TYR A 58 13.21 -17.55 1.17
CA TYR A 58 13.54 -18.30 2.38
C TYR A 58 14.97 -17.94 2.75
N GLY A 59 15.16 -17.48 3.98
CA GLY A 59 16.42 -16.90 4.43
C GLY A 59 16.81 -17.38 5.82
N LEU A 60 17.92 -16.82 6.29
CA LEU A 60 18.45 -17.03 7.63
C LEU A 60 18.66 -15.69 8.31
N VAL A 61 18.21 -15.59 9.55
CA VAL A 61 18.54 -14.47 10.45
C VAL A 61 19.56 -14.96 11.45
N VAL A 62 20.67 -14.23 11.58
CA VAL A 62 21.79 -14.54 12.47
C VAL A 62 21.98 -13.44 13.51
N GLY A 63 22.82 -13.67 14.52
CA GLY A 63 23.11 -12.68 15.56
C GLY A 63 22.04 -12.59 16.65
N LEU A 64 21.17 -13.60 16.74
CA LEU A 64 20.15 -13.67 17.78
C LEU A 64 20.78 -14.00 19.14
N THR A 65 20.29 -13.39 20.21
CA THR A 65 20.81 -13.58 21.59
C THR A 65 20.17 -14.78 22.26
N GLY A 66 20.40 -15.98 21.74
CA GLY A 66 19.88 -17.23 22.30
C GLY A 66 18.39 -17.49 22.02
N THR A 67 17.75 -16.69 21.15
CA THR A 67 16.32 -16.75 20.81
C THR A 67 16.02 -17.45 19.49
N GLY A 68 17.02 -17.93 18.76
CA GLY A 68 16.88 -18.63 17.48
C GLY A 68 16.30 -20.05 17.59
N ASP A 69 16.29 -20.75 16.46
CA ASP A 69 15.63 -22.05 16.30
C ASP A 69 16.37 -23.18 17.01
N LYS A 70 15.65 -23.99 17.81
CA LYS A 70 16.20 -25.19 18.46
C LYS A 70 16.73 -26.21 17.43
N LYS A 71 17.72 -27.04 17.83
CA LYS A 71 18.45 -28.00 16.94
C LYS A 71 17.51 -28.80 16.03
N GLY A 72 16.40 -29.31 16.57
CA GLY A 72 15.46 -30.17 15.82
C GLY A 72 14.65 -29.44 14.75
N ALA A 73 14.16 -28.23 15.02
CA ALA A 73 13.32 -27.48 14.08
C ALA A 73 14.14 -26.85 12.94
N MET A 74 15.36 -26.38 13.24
CA MET A 74 16.27 -25.85 12.22
C MET A 74 16.68 -26.92 11.22
N LEU A 75 16.93 -28.16 11.69
CA LEU A 75 17.38 -29.26 10.85
C LEU A 75 16.36 -29.66 9.78
N MET A 76 15.06 -29.72 10.10
CA MET A 76 14.02 -30.08 9.12
C MET A 76 13.86 -29.02 8.02
N SER A 77 13.81 -27.74 8.41
CA SER A 77 13.62 -26.61 7.50
C SER A 77 14.87 -26.32 6.65
N LEU A 78 16.06 -26.42 7.26
CA LEU A 78 17.35 -26.27 6.58
C LEU A 78 17.60 -27.43 5.61
N THR A 79 17.34 -28.68 6.02
CA THR A 79 17.48 -29.85 5.15
C THR A 79 16.57 -29.73 3.93
N ASN A 80 15.30 -29.36 4.11
CA ASN A 80 14.38 -29.19 2.98
C ASN A 80 14.76 -28.02 2.04
N MET A 81 15.40 -26.97 2.56
CA MET A 81 15.87 -25.84 1.77
C MET A 81 17.13 -26.18 0.97
N LEU A 82 18.11 -26.80 1.62
CA LEU A 82 19.38 -27.22 1.01
C LEU A 82 19.19 -28.34 0.00
N TYR A 83 18.26 -29.26 0.26
CA TYR A 83 17.89 -30.31 -0.69
C TYR A 83 17.32 -29.71 -1.98
N LYS A 84 16.51 -28.65 -1.88
CA LYS A 84 16.00 -27.91 -3.05
C LYS A 84 17.08 -27.10 -3.79
N MET A 85 18.24 -26.88 -3.17
CA MET A 85 19.40 -26.19 -3.74
C MET A 85 20.52 -27.15 -4.18
N GLY A 86 20.32 -28.47 -4.06
CA GLY A 86 21.28 -29.49 -4.49
C GLY A 86 22.46 -29.67 -3.55
N ILE A 87 22.37 -29.24 -2.28
CA ILE A 87 23.45 -29.29 -1.31
C ILE A 87 23.08 -30.29 -0.20
N THR A 88 23.91 -31.31 0.00
CA THR A 88 23.80 -32.27 1.11
C THR A 88 24.61 -31.76 2.30
N ILE A 89 24.03 -31.71 3.49
CA ILE A 89 24.72 -31.27 4.71
C ILE A 89 24.64 -32.37 5.78
N GLU A 90 25.77 -32.64 6.43
CA GLU A 90 25.86 -33.52 7.60
C GLU A 90 25.52 -32.78 8.90
N GLN A 91 24.81 -33.47 9.78
CA GLN A 91 23.91 -32.93 10.81
C GLN A 91 24.58 -32.23 12.02
N LYS A 92 25.91 -32.15 12.11
CA LYS A 92 26.57 -32.22 13.43
C LYS A 92 26.93 -30.91 14.16
N ASP A 93 27.07 -29.75 13.52
CA ASP A 93 27.69 -28.59 14.20
C ASP A 93 26.91 -27.25 14.22
N VAL A 94 25.61 -27.23 13.96
CA VAL A 94 24.86 -25.95 13.92
C VAL A 94 24.42 -25.51 15.33
N VAL A 95 24.93 -24.36 15.79
CA VAL A 95 24.61 -23.71 17.08
C VAL A 95 23.20 -23.10 17.04
N SER A 96 22.21 -23.91 17.39
CA SER A 96 20.77 -23.70 17.20
C SER A 96 20.09 -22.73 18.22
N LYS A 97 20.71 -21.61 18.54
CA LYS A 97 20.04 -20.56 19.33
C LYS A 97 20.40 -19.15 18.89
N ASN A 98 21.36 -19.00 17.98
CA ASN A 98 21.80 -17.70 17.47
C ASN A 98 21.39 -17.48 16.01
N VAL A 99 20.69 -18.46 15.42
CA VAL A 99 20.22 -18.44 14.03
C VAL A 99 18.77 -18.89 13.98
N ALA A 100 17.98 -18.28 13.10
CA ALA A 100 16.61 -18.68 12.80
C ALA A 100 16.38 -18.80 11.29
N ALA A 101 15.67 -19.83 10.88
CA ALA A 101 15.12 -19.96 9.54
C ALA A 101 13.89 -19.06 9.40
N VAL A 102 13.88 -18.25 8.35
CA VAL A 102 12.85 -17.23 8.14
C VAL A 102 12.27 -17.28 6.73
N MET A 103 11.00 -16.87 6.64
CA MET A 103 10.35 -16.49 5.40
C MET A 103 10.50 -14.99 5.25
N VAL A 104 10.94 -14.56 4.08
CA VAL A 104 11.06 -13.15 3.73
C VAL A 104 10.05 -12.84 2.64
N THR A 105 9.29 -11.77 2.82
CA THR A 105 8.30 -11.34 1.85
C THR A 105 8.48 -9.86 1.55
N ALA A 106 8.31 -9.45 0.30
CA ALA A 106 8.37 -8.04 -0.08
C ALA A 106 7.30 -7.74 -1.13
N LYS A 107 6.81 -6.50 -1.13
CA LYS A 107 5.86 -6.03 -2.14
C LYS A 107 6.62 -5.32 -3.25
N LEU A 108 6.61 -5.89 -4.44
CA LEU A 108 7.16 -5.26 -5.61
C LEU A 108 6.12 -4.27 -6.17
N PRO A 109 6.41 -2.96 -6.18
CA PRO A 109 5.48 -1.97 -6.68
C PRO A 109 5.26 -2.14 -8.19
N PRO A 110 4.16 -1.59 -8.74
CA PRO A 110 4.02 -1.49 -10.18
C PRO A 110 5.14 -0.63 -10.78
N PHE A 111 5.69 -1.05 -11.91
CA PHE A 111 6.84 -0.41 -12.58
C PHE A 111 8.08 -0.30 -11.68
N PRO A 112 8.55 -1.43 -11.13
CA PRO A 112 9.75 -1.42 -10.31
C PRO A 112 10.97 -1.08 -11.18
N LYS A 113 11.89 -0.32 -10.61
CA LYS A 113 13.16 0.04 -11.26
C LYS A 113 14.32 -0.67 -10.59
N VAL A 114 15.23 -1.20 -11.40
CA VAL A 114 16.44 -1.88 -10.91
C VAL A 114 17.25 -0.93 -10.04
N GLY A 115 17.79 -1.44 -8.94
CA GLY A 115 18.55 -0.69 -7.94
C GLY A 115 17.70 0.05 -6.91
N ARG A 116 16.38 0.20 -7.12
CA ARG A 116 15.50 0.75 -6.09
C ARG A 116 15.35 -0.22 -4.93
N ARG A 117 15.28 0.33 -3.72
CA ARG A 117 15.03 -0.43 -2.49
C ARG A 117 13.56 -0.43 -2.10
N ILE A 118 13.13 -1.53 -1.51
CA ILE A 118 11.79 -1.76 -0.97
C ILE A 118 11.91 -2.45 0.39
N ASP A 119 10.86 -2.31 1.21
CA ASP A 119 10.80 -2.96 2.52
C ASP A 119 10.60 -4.47 2.37
N ALA A 120 11.20 -5.23 3.29
CA ALA A 120 11.00 -6.66 3.41
C ALA A 120 10.48 -7.02 4.80
N VAL A 121 9.47 -7.87 4.85
CA VAL A 121 8.93 -8.44 6.09
C VAL A 121 9.56 -9.82 6.28
N VAL A 122 10.07 -10.05 7.48
CA VAL A 122 10.75 -11.29 7.87
C VAL A 122 9.95 -11.97 8.96
N SER A 123 9.63 -13.24 8.77
CA SER A 123 8.85 -14.04 9.71
C SER A 123 9.58 -15.34 10.01
N ALA A 124 9.72 -15.69 11.29
CA ALA A 124 10.29 -16.97 11.69
C ALA A 124 9.44 -18.14 11.16
N ILE A 125 10.09 -19.18 10.63
CA ILE A 125 9.45 -20.44 10.20
C ILE A 125 9.58 -21.51 11.30
N GLY A 126 10.69 -21.50 12.03
CA GLY A 126 10.98 -22.47 13.07
C GLY A 126 10.50 -22.07 14.47
N ASP A 127 11.15 -22.65 15.48
CA ASP A 127 10.85 -22.48 16.91
C ASP A 127 11.51 -21.24 17.55
N CYS A 128 11.98 -20.30 16.74
CA CYS A 128 12.57 -19.05 17.19
C CYS A 128 11.60 -18.25 18.09
N LYS A 129 12.10 -17.81 19.24
CA LYS A 129 11.34 -17.01 20.23
C LYS A 129 11.30 -15.53 19.90
N SER A 130 12.32 -15.00 19.24
CA SER A 130 12.43 -13.59 18.87
C SER A 130 13.48 -13.36 17.78
N LEU A 131 13.13 -12.56 16.78
CA LEU A 131 14.04 -12.07 15.73
C LEU A 131 14.78 -10.79 16.14
N GLN A 132 14.56 -10.29 17.36
CA GLN A 132 15.14 -9.05 17.85
C GLN A 132 16.67 -9.04 17.78
N GLY A 133 17.24 -7.96 17.23
CA GLY A 133 18.68 -7.78 17.11
C GLY A 133 19.34 -8.67 16.06
N GLY A 134 18.55 -9.47 15.34
CA GLY A 134 19.04 -10.32 14.27
C GLY A 134 19.34 -9.55 12.99
N VAL A 135 20.18 -10.14 12.16
CA VAL A 135 20.51 -9.66 10.82
C VAL A 135 20.08 -10.71 9.81
N LEU A 136 19.25 -10.31 8.85
CA LEU A 136 18.87 -11.11 7.70
C LEU A 136 20.07 -11.22 6.73
N LEU A 137 20.48 -12.45 6.46
CA LEU A 137 21.46 -12.74 5.42
C LEU A 137 20.84 -12.54 4.04
N MET A 138 21.69 -12.22 3.05
CA MET A 138 21.26 -12.02 1.66
C MET A 138 20.36 -13.16 1.17
N THR A 139 19.10 -12.81 0.92
CA THR A 139 18.01 -13.73 0.63
C THR A 139 17.37 -13.35 -0.70
N PRO A 140 17.41 -14.23 -1.71
CA PRO A 140 16.75 -13.98 -2.99
C PRO A 140 15.23 -14.08 -2.83
N LEU A 141 14.52 -13.07 -3.30
CA LEU A 141 13.06 -13.01 -3.32
C LEU A 141 12.53 -13.31 -4.72
N LYS A 142 11.69 -14.33 -4.80
CA LYS A 142 11.14 -14.86 -6.05
C LYS A 142 9.69 -14.44 -6.25
N GLY A 143 9.34 -14.20 -7.50
CA GLY A 143 7.96 -14.01 -7.92
C GLY A 143 7.21 -15.33 -8.10
N PRO A 144 5.91 -15.29 -8.47
CA PRO A 144 5.09 -16.48 -8.73
C PRO A 144 5.61 -17.37 -9.89
N ASP A 145 6.40 -16.80 -10.79
CA ASP A 145 7.07 -17.49 -11.91
C ASP A 145 8.38 -18.19 -11.50
N GLY A 146 8.76 -18.12 -10.21
CA GLY A 146 9.97 -18.72 -9.66
C GLY A 146 11.27 -17.95 -9.94
N LYS A 147 11.22 -16.82 -10.67
CA LYS A 147 12.40 -16.00 -10.98
C LYS A 147 12.69 -15.05 -9.83
N VAL A 148 13.97 -14.71 -9.64
CA VAL A 148 14.40 -13.74 -8.61
C VAL A 148 14.17 -12.32 -9.14
N TYR A 149 13.49 -11.50 -8.35
CA TYR A 149 13.21 -10.09 -8.68
C TYR A 149 13.87 -9.10 -7.71
N ALA A 150 14.18 -9.54 -6.49
CA ALA A 150 14.84 -8.71 -5.51
C ALA A 150 15.77 -9.54 -4.62
N LEU A 151 16.75 -8.88 -4.00
CA LEU A 151 17.64 -9.44 -2.99
C LEU A 151 17.42 -8.70 -1.67
N ALA A 152 17.00 -9.41 -0.63
CA ALA A 152 16.75 -8.87 0.70
C ALA A 152 17.90 -9.14 1.68
N GLN A 153 18.34 -8.13 2.41
CA GLN A 153 19.35 -8.26 3.47
C GLN A 153 19.26 -7.09 4.46
N GLY A 154 19.79 -7.28 5.66
CA GLY A 154 19.97 -6.19 6.63
C GLY A 154 19.45 -6.49 8.02
N GLY A 155 19.54 -5.50 8.90
CA GLY A 155 19.08 -5.62 10.29
C GLY A 155 17.57 -5.77 10.38
N VAL A 156 17.12 -6.73 11.20
CA VAL A 156 15.69 -6.98 11.43
C VAL A 156 15.21 -6.09 12.58
N SER A 157 14.26 -5.21 12.27
CA SER A 157 13.58 -4.36 13.25
C SER A 157 12.24 -4.98 13.61
N ILE A 158 11.96 -5.17 14.91
CA ILE A 158 10.66 -5.70 15.37
C ILE A 158 9.85 -4.61 16.07
N GLY A 159 8.53 -4.66 15.95
CA GLY A 159 7.62 -3.61 16.43
C GLY A 159 7.43 -3.51 17.95
N GLY A 160 8.17 -4.25 18.78
CA GLY A 160 8.04 -4.18 20.24
C GLY A 160 9.15 -4.88 21.02
N PHE A 161 9.38 -4.38 22.24
CA PHE A 161 10.27 -4.99 23.23
C PHE A 161 9.45 -5.80 24.23
N ALA A 162 9.85 -7.05 24.50
CA ALA A 162 9.36 -7.81 25.65
C ALA A 162 10.18 -7.42 26.89
N ALA A 163 9.80 -6.33 27.56
CA ALA A 163 10.36 -5.97 28.86
C ALA A 163 9.35 -6.32 29.95
N GLY A 164 9.64 -7.34 30.77
CA GLY A 164 8.83 -7.74 31.91
C GLY A 164 9.69 -7.83 33.18
N ARG A 165 9.46 -6.91 34.12
CA ARG A 165 9.97 -7.00 35.50
C ARG A 165 8.77 -6.77 36.43
N GLY A 166 8.39 -7.79 37.21
CA GLY A 166 7.39 -7.66 38.28
C GLY A 166 5.92 -7.96 37.93
N GLY A 167 5.60 -9.20 37.53
CA GLY A 167 4.26 -9.77 37.75
C GLY A 167 3.17 -9.55 36.69
N ALA A 168 3.35 -8.66 35.71
CA ALA A 168 2.40 -8.51 34.59
C ALA A 168 3.15 -8.40 33.26
N SER A 169 3.28 -9.53 32.52
CA SER A 169 3.82 -9.49 31.17
C SER A 169 2.77 -8.96 30.21
N VAL A 170 2.79 -7.66 29.94
CA VAL A 170 2.04 -7.10 28.81
C VAL A 170 2.88 -7.34 27.56
N GLN A 171 2.76 -8.55 26.98
CA GLN A 171 3.32 -8.83 25.67
C GLN A 171 2.48 -8.10 24.61
N LYS A 172 2.73 -6.80 24.42
CA LYS A 172 2.34 -6.11 23.21
C LYS A 172 3.44 -6.39 22.18
N ASN A 173 3.06 -7.06 21.09
CA ASN A 173 3.80 -7.28 19.83
C ASN A 173 4.37 -8.68 19.60
N PHE A 174 4.39 -9.05 18.32
CA PHE A 174 4.82 -10.34 17.75
C PHE A 174 6.36 -10.36 17.60
N PRO A 175 7.13 -10.98 18.51
CA PRO A 175 8.60 -10.93 18.48
C PRO A 175 9.22 -11.78 17.35
N THR A 176 8.42 -12.64 16.73
CA THR A 176 8.81 -13.56 15.64
C THR A 176 8.62 -12.97 14.25
N VAL A 177 8.14 -11.73 14.16
CA VAL A 177 7.96 -11.00 12.89
C VAL A 177 8.68 -9.66 12.99
N GLY A 178 9.46 -9.34 11.98
CA GLY A 178 10.18 -8.09 11.85
C GLY A 178 10.09 -7.52 10.44
N ASN A 179 10.55 -6.28 10.30
CA ASN A 179 10.69 -5.58 9.05
C ASN A 179 12.18 -5.25 8.85
N VAL A 180 12.65 -5.32 7.61
CA VAL A 180 13.93 -4.81 7.15
C VAL A 180 13.61 -3.63 6.23
N PRO A 181 13.56 -2.39 6.78
CA PRO A 181 13.24 -1.20 6.02
C PRO A 181 14.26 -0.99 4.90
N GLU A 182 13.79 -0.75 3.68
CA GLU A 182 14.61 -0.63 2.47
C GLU A 182 15.62 -1.79 2.30
N GLY A 183 15.34 -2.95 2.88
CA GLY A 183 16.26 -4.09 2.92
C GLY A 183 16.32 -4.89 1.63
N ALA A 184 15.33 -4.76 0.75
CA ALA A 184 15.25 -5.50 -0.50
C ALA A 184 15.60 -4.60 -1.69
N THR A 185 16.65 -4.95 -2.43
CA THR A 185 17.06 -4.26 -3.66
C THR A 185 16.45 -4.97 -4.87
N ILE A 186 15.80 -4.22 -5.75
CA ILE A 186 15.19 -4.74 -6.98
C ILE A 186 16.30 -5.03 -8.00
N GLU A 187 16.37 -6.29 -8.45
CA GLU A 187 17.31 -6.76 -9.47
C GLU A 187 16.65 -6.89 -10.85
N LYS A 188 15.32 -7.01 -10.89
CA LYS A 188 14.58 -7.22 -12.12
C LYS A 188 13.28 -6.45 -12.15
N GLU A 189 13.01 -5.83 -13.29
CA GLU A 189 11.72 -5.16 -13.51
C GLU A 189 10.61 -6.20 -13.76
N PHE A 190 9.48 -6.01 -13.09
CA PHE A 190 8.23 -6.72 -13.36
C PHE A 190 7.37 -5.75 -14.17
N GLY A 191 7.20 -5.99 -15.46
CA GLY A 191 6.62 -4.97 -16.31
C GLY A 191 6.01 -5.52 -17.58
N TYR A 192 4.69 -5.31 -17.68
CA TYR A 192 3.98 -5.18 -18.94
C TYR A 192 4.64 -4.05 -19.74
N ASP A 193 5.07 -4.34 -20.96
CA ASP A 193 5.78 -3.37 -21.79
C ASP A 193 4.79 -2.36 -22.38
N LEU A 194 4.44 -1.35 -21.59
CA LEU A 194 3.58 -0.26 -22.03
C LEU A 194 4.20 0.56 -23.18
N ALA A 195 5.52 0.52 -23.35
CA ALA A 195 6.18 1.23 -24.44
C ALA A 195 5.94 0.53 -25.79
N ASN A 196 5.84 -0.80 -25.78
CA ASN A 196 5.55 -1.61 -26.97
C ASN A 196 4.10 -2.12 -27.06
N ALA A 197 3.24 -1.82 -26.07
CA ALA A 197 1.84 -2.19 -26.10
C ALA A 197 1.08 -1.35 -27.13
N GLN A 198 0.45 -2.02 -28.11
CA GLN A 198 -0.39 -1.36 -29.12
C GLN A 198 -1.72 -0.86 -28.55
N ASP A 199 -2.16 -1.47 -27.45
CA ASP A 199 -3.42 -1.22 -26.77
C ASP A 199 -3.29 -1.44 -25.26
N PHE A 200 -4.05 -0.67 -24.47
CA PHE A 200 -4.15 -0.85 -23.03
C PHE A 200 -5.61 -0.80 -22.59
N THR A 201 -5.98 -1.67 -21.66
CA THR A 201 -7.36 -1.73 -21.15
C THR A 201 -7.46 -0.97 -19.84
N ILE A 202 -8.35 0.02 -19.78
CA ILE A 202 -8.71 0.71 -18.54
C ILE A 202 -9.89 -0.03 -17.88
N VAL A 203 -9.77 -0.28 -16.58
CA VAL A 203 -10.77 -0.94 -15.74
C VAL A 203 -11.27 0.06 -14.69
N LEU A 204 -12.57 0.31 -14.66
CA LEU A 204 -13.18 1.19 -13.66
C LEU A 204 -13.19 0.52 -12.29
N ASN A 205 -12.95 1.32 -11.24
CA ASN A 205 -13.00 0.87 -9.85
C ASN A 205 -14.43 0.49 -9.42
N LYS A 206 -15.43 1.19 -9.99
CA LYS A 206 -16.85 0.88 -9.83
C LYS A 206 -17.44 0.54 -11.19
N THR A 207 -18.10 -0.61 -11.26
CA THR A 207 -18.76 -1.06 -12.49
C THR A 207 -20.01 -0.25 -12.74
N ASP A 208 -19.94 0.70 -13.68
CA ASP A 208 -21.09 1.48 -14.14
C ASP A 208 -20.94 1.79 -15.64
N PHE A 209 -21.98 1.49 -16.41
CA PHE A 209 -22.01 1.71 -17.87
C PHE A 209 -21.99 3.19 -18.23
N THR A 210 -22.62 4.05 -17.41
CA THR A 210 -22.66 5.49 -17.65
C THR A 210 -21.27 6.09 -17.51
N THR A 211 -20.58 5.75 -16.42
CA THR A 211 -19.19 6.12 -16.16
C THR A 211 -18.26 5.60 -17.25
N ALA A 212 -18.42 4.35 -17.70
CA ALA A 212 -17.62 3.77 -18.78
C ALA A 212 -17.77 4.53 -20.10
N SER A 213 -19.00 4.86 -20.48
CA SER A 213 -19.29 5.65 -21.68
C SER A 213 -18.69 7.05 -21.60
N ASN A 214 -18.83 7.73 -20.45
CA ASN A 214 -18.27 9.05 -20.22
C ASN A 214 -16.74 9.06 -20.29
N VAL A 215 -16.08 8.08 -19.66
CA VAL A 215 -14.62 7.91 -19.70
C VAL A 215 -14.14 7.68 -21.13
N LYS A 216 -14.77 6.76 -21.87
CA LYS A 216 -14.46 6.51 -23.29
C LYS A 216 -14.56 7.79 -24.11
N ASN A 217 -15.66 8.53 -23.99
CA ASN A 217 -15.88 9.76 -24.75
C ASN A 217 -14.86 10.84 -24.39
N ALA A 218 -14.52 10.97 -23.10
CA ALA A 218 -13.52 11.93 -22.63
C ALA A 218 -12.11 11.62 -23.16
N ILE A 219 -11.73 10.34 -23.18
CA ILE A 219 -10.44 9.89 -23.73
C ILE A 219 -10.36 10.15 -25.24
N ASN A 220 -11.36 9.73 -26.01
CA ASN A 220 -11.40 9.92 -27.46
C ASN A 220 -11.32 11.41 -27.85
N LYS A 221 -12.03 12.28 -27.11
CA LYS A 221 -11.96 13.73 -27.29
C LYS A 221 -10.55 14.29 -27.06
N HIS A 222 -9.82 13.77 -26.09
CA HIS A 222 -8.49 14.29 -25.73
C HIS A 222 -7.37 13.75 -26.63
N LEU A 223 -7.46 12.48 -27.04
CA LEU A 223 -6.48 11.83 -27.91
C LEU A 223 -6.74 12.06 -29.42
N LYS A 224 -7.81 12.79 -29.78
CA LYS A 224 -8.25 13.02 -31.17
C LYS A 224 -8.42 11.71 -31.95
N GLY A 225 -8.99 10.69 -31.31
CA GLY A 225 -9.41 9.43 -31.91
C GLY A 225 -10.92 9.41 -32.12
#